data_AF-A0A8S3XJT2-F1
#
_entry.id   AF-A0A8S3XJT2-F1
#
_cell.length_a   1.000
_cell.length_b   1.000
_cell.length_c   1.000
_cell.angle_alpha   90.00
_cell.angle_beta   90.00
_cell.angle_gamma   90.00
#
_symmetry.space_group_name_H-M   'P 1'
#
loop_
_entity.id
_entity.type
_entity.pdbx_description
1 polymer ?
#
loop_
_entity_poly.entity_id
_entity_poly.type
_entity_poly.pdbx_seq_one_letter_code
_entity_poly.pdbx_strand_id
1 'polypeptide(L)'
;MSPKISNTVFNNIETAEKRIADLRTKVEEIRKIKIENKIKELTQENSVLSAKVEQAKNELIRLETLNGKKQYSIPSKQTVDSSAEKHILKVKQPEKTVEVVENHKEKKVKEPLKKCKEKPNPTSNVDTPVDVRKLDFRIGKIVEINKHPDADSLYVEKIDCGEENPRTVVSGLVNHVPIDEMRDKLVMVLCNLKPVKMRGITSEAMVMCASSDKVEVLIPPSAAIPGDLVHCEDYPREPEVQLNPKKKIFEICAPDLKTNNEKVACYKGSPLIVPGKGPIVAPTLKGVNVK
;
A
#
# COMPACT_ATOMS: atom_id res chain seq x y z
N MET A 1 42.49 34.45 -33.07
CA MET A 1 41.84 34.98 -31.84
C MET A 1 42.92 35.17 -30.78
N SER A 2 42.92 36.30 -30.07
CA SER A 2 44.01 36.69 -29.16
C SER A 2 44.10 35.76 -27.93
N PRO A 3 45.30 35.26 -27.55
CA PRO A 3 45.49 34.34 -26.42
C PRO A 3 44.92 34.87 -25.09
N LYS A 4 44.86 36.20 -24.93
CA LYS A 4 44.29 36.85 -23.74
C LYS A 4 42.80 36.56 -23.56
N ILE A 5 42.03 36.50 -24.65
CA ILE A 5 40.57 36.27 -24.61
C ILE A 5 40.29 34.82 -24.18
N SER A 6 41.10 33.87 -24.65
CA SER A 6 40.96 32.45 -24.30
C SER A 6 41.20 32.19 -22.81
N ASN A 7 42.20 32.84 -22.20
CA ASN A 7 42.50 32.69 -20.78
C ASN A 7 41.42 33.32 -19.89
N THR A 8 40.85 34.47 -20.28
CA THR A 8 39.75 35.09 -19.52
C THR A 8 38.50 34.21 -19.53
N VAL A 9 38.17 33.60 -20.66
CA VAL A 9 37.02 32.68 -20.77
C VAL A 9 37.23 31.44 -19.89
N PHE A 10 38.43 30.86 -19.89
CA PHE A 10 38.75 29.70 -19.07
C PHE A 10 38.65 29.99 -17.56
N ASN A 11 39.21 31.10 -17.11
CA ASN A 11 39.13 31.52 -15.70
C ASN A 11 37.68 31.79 -15.25
N ASN A 12 36.84 32.32 -16.14
CA ASN A 12 35.43 32.55 -15.85
C ASN A 12 34.67 31.22 -15.71
N ILE A 13 34.97 30.23 -16.55
CA ILE A 13 34.39 28.88 -16.45
C ILE A 13 34.79 28.22 -15.14
N GLU A 14 36.08 28.26 -14.78
CA GLU A 14 36.56 27.68 -13.52
C GLU A 14 35.90 28.34 -12.29
N THR A 15 35.71 29.66 -12.35
CA THR A 15 35.03 30.42 -11.28
C THR A 15 33.54 30.05 -11.20
N ALA A 16 32.87 29.85 -12.34
CA ALA A 16 31.48 29.41 -12.40
C ALA A 16 31.31 27.98 -11.85
N GLU A 17 32.22 27.07 -12.20
CA GLU A 17 32.23 25.69 -11.69
C GLU A 17 32.42 25.64 -10.18
N LYS A 18 33.36 26.42 -9.63
CA LYS A 18 33.54 26.56 -8.17
C LYS A 18 32.26 27.06 -7.49
N ARG A 19 31.60 28.05 -8.08
CA ARG A 19 30.36 28.61 -7.52
C ARG A 19 29.20 27.62 -7.58
N ILE A 20 29.10 26.81 -8.63
CA ILE A 20 28.12 25.72 -8.75
C ILE A 20 28.39 24.64 -7.70
N ALA A 21 29.66 24.28 -7.48
CA ALA A 21 30.04 23.31 -6.45
C ALA A 21 29.64 23.81 -5.04
N ASP A 22 29.94 25.07 -4.71
CA ASP A 22 29.54 25.68 -3.44
C ASP A 22 28.02 25.71 -3.25
N LEU A 23 27.27 26.05 -4.30
CA LEU A 23 25.80 26.05 -4.26
C LEU A 23 25.25 24.65 -4.03
N ARG A 24 25.82 23.61 -4.66
CA ARG A 24 25.42 22.22 -4.45
C ARG A 24 25.65 21.81 -2.99
N THR A 25 26.81 22.14 -2.42
CA THR A 25 27.11 21.84 -1.01
C THR A 25 26.11 22.52 -0.06
N LYS A 26 25.81 23.80 -0.29
CA LYS A 26 24.81 24.53 0.52
C LYS A 26 23.40 23.94 0.41
N VAL A 27 23.00 23.46 -0.77
CA VAL A 27 21.71 22.78 -0.96
C VAL A 27 21.65 21.48 -0.16
N GLU A 28 22.74 20.70 -0.13
CA GLU A 28 22.83 19.49 0.68
C GLU A 28 22.81 19.77 2.18
N GLU A 29 23.46 20.83 2.64
CA GLU A 29 23.37 21.27 4.05
C GLU A 29 21.94 21.67 4.44
N ILE A 30 21.25 22.43 3.59
CA ILE A 30 19.84 22.82 3.83
C ILE A 30 18.94 21.57 3.89
N ARG A 31 19.18 20.59 3.01
CA ARG A 31 18.45 19.31 3.04
C ARG A 31 18.68 18.56 4.35
N LYS A 32 19.92 18.46 4.81
CA LYS A 32 20.25 17.81 6.09
C LYS A 32 19.55 18.50 7.27
N ILE A 33 19.63 19.83 7.35
CA ILE A 33 18.96 20.59 8.41
C ILE A 33 17.44 20.37 8.37
N LYS A 34 16.84 20.34 7.17
CA LYS A 34 15.40 20.07 7.03
C LYS A 34 15.01 18.67 7.52
N ILE A 35 15.83 17.67 7.20
CA ILE A 35 15.62 16.29 7.65
C ILE A 35 15.76 16.20 9.18
N GLU A 36 16.82 16.78 9.75
CA GLU A 36 17.03 16.78 11.20
C GLU A 36 15.88 17.47 11.96
N ASN A 37 15.43 18.63 11.47
CA ASN A 37 14.27 19.31 12.04
C ASN A 37 13.00 18.45 11.97
N LYS A 38 12.78 17.74 10.86
CA LYS A 38 11.61 16.87 10.73
C LYS A 38 11.68 15.64 11.64
N ILE A 39 12.86 15.04 11.79
CA ILE A 39 13.09 13.94 12.74
C ILE A 39 12.79 14.40 14.17
N LYS A 40 13.28 15.59 14.55
CA LYS A 40 13.04 16.16 15.88
C LYS A 40 11.55 16.40 16.14
N GLU A 41 10.85 16.98 15.16
CA GLU A 41 9.40 17.22 15.23
C GLU A 41 8.63 15.90 15.39
N LEU A 42 8.89 14.90 14.54
CA LEU A 42 8.22 13.60 14.58
C LEU A 42 8.50 12.84 15.88
N THR A 43 9.71 12.96 16.41
CA THR A 43 10.08 12.30 17.68
C THR A 43 9.32 12.92 18.85
N GLN A 44 9.17 14.25 18.85
CA GLN A 44 8.38 14.95 19.86
C GLN A 44 6.90 14.62 19.75
N GLU A 45 6.34 14.60 18.54
CA GLU A 45 4.95 14.22 18.29
C GLU A 45 4.67 12.77 18.74
N ASN A 46 5.53 11.82 18.38
CA ASN A 46 5.41 10.43 18.80
C ASN A 46 5.48 10.26 20.33
N SER A 47 6.34 11.02 21.00
CA SER A 47 6.41 11.03 22.47
C SER A 47 5.09 11.50 23.09
N VAL A 48 4.51 12.58 22.57
CA VAL A 48 3.22 13.12 23.03
C VAL A 48 2.07 12.15 22.74
N LEU A 49 2.04 11.56 21.54
CA LEU A 49 1.02 10.57 21.16
C LEU A 49 1.11 9.33 22.03
N SER A 50 2.32 8.83 22.30
CA SER A 50 2.53 7.71 23.21
C SER A 50 2.00 8.00 24.61
N ALA A 51 2.28 9.19 25.15
CA ALA A 51 1.74 9.61 26.45
C ALA A 51 0.20 9.69 26.46
N LYS A 52 -0.40 10.19 25.38
CA LYS A 52 -1.88 10.23 25.24
C LYS A 52 -2.49 8.83 25.17
N VAL A 53 -1.85 7.90 24.47
CA VAL A 53 -2.28 6.50 24.40
C VAL A 53 -2.21 5.87 25.79
N GLU A 54 -1.14 6.12 26.54
CA GLU A 54 -1.01 5.62 27.90
C GLU A 54 -2.07 6.20 28.85
N GLN A 55 -2.34 7.50 28.77
CA GLN A 55 -3.41 8.14 29.52
C GLN A 55 -4.79 7.57 29.18
N ALA A 56 -5.11 7.44 27.89
CA ALA A 56 -6.38 6.88 27.44
C ALA A 56 -6.54 5.41 27.87
N LYS A 57 -5.45 4.64 27.81
CA LYS A 57 -5.40 3.27 28.30
C LYS A 57 -5.67 3.21 29.80
N ASN A 58 -5.03 4.06 30.61
CA ASN A 58 -5.24 4.09 32.05
C ASN A 58 -6.67 4.51 32.43
N GLU A 59 -7.25 5.48 31.73
CA GLU A 59 -8.64 5.89 31.96
C GLU A 59 -9.63 4.80 31.56
N LEU A 60 -9.38 4.09 30.46
CA LEU A 60 -10.18 2.93 30.06
C LEU A 60 -10.14 1.84 31.14
N ILE A 61 -8.95 1.50 31.63
CA ILE A 61 -8.76 0.52 32.72
C ILE A 61 -9.54 0.92 33.96
N ARG A 62 -9.50 2.21 34.32
CA ARG A 62 -10.24 2.76 35.45
C ARG A 62 -11.75 2.59 35.28
N LEU A 63 -12.29 2.97 34.12
CA LEU A 63 -13.72 2.83 33.81
C LEU A 63 -14.17 1.36 33.77
N GLU A 64 -13.34 0.48 33.21
CA GLU A 64 -13.63 -0.96 33.18
C GLU A 64 -13.65 -1.58 34.58
N THR A 65 -12.73 -1.16 35.46
CA THR A 65 -12.69 -1.58 36.86
C THR A 65 -13.91 -1.07 37.64
N LEU A 66 -14.32 0.19 37.41
CA LEU A 66 -15.52 0.77 38.01
C LEU A 66 -16.80 0.03 37.59
N ASN A 67 -16.86 -0.43 36.34
CA ASN A 67 -17.97 -1.23 35.82
C ASN A 67 -17.87 -2.73 36.17
N GLY A 68 -16.98 -3.11 37.09
CA GLY A 68 -16.91 -4.47 37.64
C GLY A 68 -16.20 -5.50 36.75
N LYS A 69 -15.51 -5.08 35.68
CA LYS A 69 -14.65 -6.00 34.91
C LYS A 69 -13.33 -6.21 35.64
N LYS A 70 -12.88 -7.47 35.74
CA LYS A 70 -11.58 -7.82 36.34
C LYS A 70 -10.46 -7.61 35.31
N GLN A 71 -9.49 -6.76 35.66
CA GLN A 71 -8.26 -6.58 34.89
C GLN A 71 -7.30 -7.76 35.14
N TYR A 72 -6.77 -8.37 34.09
CA TYR A 72 -5.70 -9.38 34.19
C TYR A 72 -4.40 -8.77 33.67
N SER A 73 -3.32 -8.85 34.47
CA SER A 73 -1.99 -8.45 33.99
C SER A 73 -1.55 -9.42 32.90
N ILE A 74 -1.27 -8.88 31.72
CA ILE A 74 -0.62 -9.64 30.66
C ILE A 74 0.85 -9.78 31.07
N PRO A 75 1.41 -11.00 31.18
CA PRO A 75 2.85 -11.18 31.36
C PRO A 75 3.55 -10.63 30.11
N SER A 76 4.17 -9.46 30.23
CA SER A 76 4.84 -8.79 29.12
C SER A 76 6.14 -9.49 28.79
N LYS A 77 6.31 -9.85 27.52
CA LYS A 77 7.61 -10.12 26.90
C LYS A 77 8.36 -8.78 26.89
N GLN A 78 9.53 -8.77 27.53
CA GLN A 78 10.36 -7.58 27.79
C GLN A 78 10.49 -6.66 26.57
N THR A 79 10.28 -5.37 26.85
CA THR A 79 10.70 -4.21 26.06
C THR A 79 12.21 -4.27 25.82
N VAL A 80 12.61 -4.34 24.55
CA VAL A 80 13.97 -4.00 24.12
C VAL A 80 13.92 -2.58 23.55
N ASP A 81 14.32 -1.62 24.39
CA ASP A 81 14.99 -0.42 23.90
C ASP A 81 16.36 -0.85 23.33
N SER A 82 16.68 -0.38 22.13
CA SER A 82 18.03 -0.50 21.60
C SER A 82 18.44 0.82 20.95
N SER A 83 19.21 1.60 21.69
CA SER A 83 20.18 2.54 21.16
C SER A 83 21.61 2.08 21.54
N ALA A 84 22.46 2.05 20.51
CA ALA A 84 23.93 2.08 20.52
C ALA A 84 24.78 0.84 20.91
N GLU A 85 25.46 0.34 19.86
CA GLU A 85 26.88 -0.04 19.77
C GLU A 85 27.41 -1.44 20.19
N LYS A 86 27.78 -2.17 19.13
CA LYS A 86 29.04 -2.91 18.87
C LYS A 86 29.66 -3.84 19.93
N HIS A 87 29.99 -5.03 19.41
CA HIS A 87 31.21 -5.83 19.57
C HIS A 87 31.09 -7.21 20.29
N ILE A 88 31.58 -8.24 19.55
CA ILE A 88 32.23 -9.50 19.98
C ILE A 88 31.36 -10.77 20.08
N LEU A 89 31.38 -11.53 18.97
CA LEU A 89 31.79 -12.93 18.83
C LEU A 89 31.23 -14.05 19.77
N LYS A 90 30.42 -14.92 19.13
CA LYS A 90 30.70 -16.35 18.83
C LYS A 90 30.32 -17.45 19.85
N VAL A 91 29.81 -18.57 19.30
CA VAL A 91 29.78 -19.98 19.82
C VAL A 91 28.65 -20.24 20.86
N LYS A 92 27.76 -21.26 20.84
CA LYS A 92 27.68 -22.64 20.30
C LYS A 92 26.21 -23.13 20.38
N GLN A 93 25.76 -24.01 19.47
CA GLN A 93 24.65 -24.99 19.70
C GLN A 93 25.11 -26.06 20.75
N PRO A 94 24.33 -27.08 21.24
CA PRO A 94 23.05 -27.64 20.74
C PRO A 94 22.06 -28.26 21.80
N GLU A 95 20.98 -28.88 21.29
CA GLU A 95 20.28 -30.12 21.78
C GLU A 95 19.43 -30.12 23.07
N LYS A 96 18.11 -30.39 22.98
CA LYS A 96 17.33 -31.68 23.00
C LYS A 96 17.07 -32.26 24.40
N THR A 97 15.79 -32.47 24.74
CA THR A 97 15.10 -33.69 25.29
C THR A 97 13.68 -33.28 25.77
N VAL A 98 12.54 -33.74 25.22
CA VAL A 98 11.74 -34.99 25.43
C VAL A 98 11.54 -35.30 26.93
N GLU A 99 10.33 -35.32 27.54
CA GLU A 99 9.28 -36.38 27.60
C GLU A 99 7.97 -35.79 28.21
N VAL A 100 6.73 -36.00 27.68
CA VAL A 100 5.73 -37.09 27.91
C VAL A 100 5.42 -37.30 29.41
N VAL A 101 4.18 -37.27 29.96
CA VAL A 101 3.06 -38.24 29.81
C VAL A 101 1.71 -37.70 30.36
N GLU A 102 0.60 -38.03 29.65
CA GLU A 102 -0.74 -38.51 30.13
C GLU A 102 -1.55 -37.79 31.23
N ASN A 103 -2.88 -37.85 31.34
CA ASN A 103 -4.08 -38.15 30.52
C ASN A 103 -5.26 -37.92 31.50
N HIS A 104 -6.43 -37.45 31.08
CA HIS A 104 -7.75 -38.00 31.48
C HIS A 104 -8.89 -37.29 30.75
N LYS A 105 -9.73 -38.13 30.14
CA LYS A 105 -10.98 -37.84 29.43
C LYS A 105 -12.14 -37.88 30.43
N GLU A 106 -13.21 -37.14 30.17
CA GLU A 106 -14.57 -37.71 30.24
C GLU A 106 -15.57 -36.95 29.33
N LYS A 107 -16.33 -37.76 28.57
CA LYS A 107 -17.50 -37.47 27.71
C LYS A 107 -18.75 -37.44 28.62
N LYS A 108 -19.99 -37.02 28.31
CA LYS A 108 -20.88 -36.87 27.13
C LYS A 108 -22.16 -36.18 27.70
N VAL A 109 -23.06 -35.53 26.95
CA VAL A 109 -24.30 -36.11 26.35
C VAL A 109 -25.05 -34.99 25.60
N LYS A 110 -25.77 -35.36 24.53
CA LYS A 110 -26.53 -34.54 23.56
C LYS A 110 -28.07 -34.66 23.73
N GLU A 111 -28.78 -33.57 23.35
CA GLU A 111 -30.04 -33.47 22.54
C GLU A 111 -31.39 -34.02 23.05
N PRO A 112 -32.56 -33.69 22.43
CA PRO A 112 -32.98 -32.56 21.54
C PRO A 112 -34.40 -31.98 21.88
N LEU A 113 -34.89 -30.92 21.19
CA LEU A 113 -36.33 -30.72 20.84
C LEU A 113 -36.59 -29.55 19.85
N LYS A 114 -37.61 -29.73 19.00
CA LYS A 114 -37.92 -29.05 17.71
C LYS A 114 -39.00 -27.94 17.80
N LYS A 115 -38.83 -26.90 16.96
CA LYS A 115 -39.78 -26.10 16.13
C LYS A 115 -41.27 -25.86 16.53
N CYS A 116 -41.68 -24.58 16.46
CA CYS A 116 -42.86 -24.02 15.76
C CYS A 116 -42.51 -22.56 15.36
N LYS A 117 -42.22 -22.22 14.08
CA LYS A 117 -43.09 -21.67 13.02
C LYS A 117 -43.96 -20.45 13.42
N GLU A 118 -43.47 -19.25 13.07
CA GLU A 118 -44.26 -18.17 12.49
C GLU A 118 -43.41 -17.46 11.42
N LYS A 119 -44.00 -17.22 10.24
CA LYS A 119 -43.37 -16.53 9.10
C LYS A 119 -43.51 -15.01 9.30
N PRO A 120 -42.46 -14.23 9.01
CA PRO A 120 -42.65 -12.95 8.33
C PRO A 120 -42.10 -13.03 6.89
N ASN A 121 -42.80 -12.35 6.00
CA ASN A 121 -42.60 -12.28 4.55
C ASN A 121 -41.16 -11.93 4.12
N PRO A 122 -40.72 -12.40 2.95
CA PRO A 122 -39.47 -11.96 2.34
C PRO A 122 -39.69 -10.59 1.71
N THR A 123 -39.46 -9.54 2.49
CA THR A 123 -39.45 -8.18 1.97
C THR A 123 -38.02 -7.65 1.97
N SER A 124 -37.57 -7.35 0.75
CA SER A 124 -36.37 -6.65 0.33
C SER A 124 -35.02 -7.35 0.57
N ASN A 125 -34.67 -8.27 -0.34
CA ASN A 125 -33.33 -8.19 -0.92
C ASN A 125 -33.25 -6.84 -1.64
N VAL A 126 -32.81 -5.80 -0.93
CA VAL A 126 -32.21 -4.67 -1.62
C VAL A 126 -30.87 -5.21 -2.10
N ASP A 127 -30.86 -5.83 -3.28
CA ASP A 127 -29.64 -6.08 -4.02
C ASP A 127 -29.02 -4.70 -4.26
N THR A 128 -28.12 -4.31 -3.36
CA THR A 128 -27.32 -3.11 -3.56
C THR A 128 -26.51 -3.35 -4.83
N PRO A 129 -26.64 -2.51 -5.86
CA PRO A 129 -25.91 -2.68 -7.12
C PRO A 129 -24.43 -2.97 -6.85
N VAL A 130 -23.91 -4.04 -7.44
CA VAL A 130 -22.49 -4.37 -7.39
C VAL A 130 -21.80 -3.48 -8.42
N ASP A 131 -21.28 -2.35 -7.93
CA ASP A 131 -20.63 -1.33 -8.76
C ASP A 131 -19.22 -1.01 -8.25
N VAL A 132 -18.53 -0.17 -9.03
CA VAL A 132 -17.19 0.37 -8.76
C VAL A 132 -17.04 1.03 -7.39
N ARG A 133 -18.15 1.47 -6.77
CA ARG A 133 -18.18 2.10 -5.44
C ARG A 133 -17.50 1.27 -4.35
N LYS A 134 -17.62 -0.06 -4.46
CA LYS A 134 -17.08 -1.03 -3.49
C LYS A 134 -15.58 -1.27 -3.68
N LEU A 135 -14.98 -0.83 -4.79
CA LEU A 135 -13.57 -1.05 -5.12
C LEU A 135 -12.69 0.06 -4.53
N ASP A 136 -11.59 -0.35 -3.89
CA ASP A 136 -10.61 0.57 -3.32
C ASP A 136 -9.49 0.86 -4.32
N PHE A 137 -9.72 1.80 -5.23
CA PHE A 137 -8.67 2.31 -6.11
C PHE A 137 -7.89 3.46 -5.46
N ARG A 138 -6.56 3.36 -5.50
CA ARG A 138 -5.63 4.40 -5.03
C ARG A 138 -4.50 4.61 -6.02
N ILE A 139 -3.83 5.75 -5.90
CA ILE A 139 -2.56 5.99 -6.57
C ILE A 139 -1.44 5.41 -5.70
N GLY A 140 -0.58 4.61 -6.33
CA GLY A 140 0.62 4.06 -5.72
C GLY A 140 1.88 4.49 -6.46
N LYS A 141 3.01 4.56 -5.74
CA LYS A 141 4.35 4.73 -6.34
C LYS A 141 5.15 3.45 -6.19
N ILE A 142 5.71 2.95 -7.29
CA ILE A 142 6.62 1.81 -7.27
C ILE A 142 7.97 2.27 -6.70
N VAL A 143 8.26 1.87 -5.47
CA VAL A 143 9.50 2.22 -4.75
C VAL A 143 10.62 1.25 -5.11
N GLU A 144 10.29 -0.05 -5.19
CA GLU A 144 11.23 -1.09 -5.57
C GLU A 144 10.56 -2.04 -6.56
N ILE A 145 11.33 -2.56 -7.51
CA ILE A 145 10.88 -3.56 -8.46
C ILE A 145 12.02 -4.52 -8.77
N ASN A 146 11.72 -5.82 -8.73
CA ASN A 146 12.63 -6.90 -9.03
C ASN A 146 11.90 -7.99 -9.82
N LYS A 147 12.61 -8.81 -10.59
CA LYS A 147 12.03 -10.03 -11.19
C LYS A 147 11.73 -11.05 -10.09
N HIS A 148 10.64 -11.79 -10.26
CA HIS A 148 10.28 -12.84 -9.32
C HIS A 148 11.33 -13.97 -9.37
N PRO A 149 11.82 -14.47 -8.22
CA PRO A 149 12.89 -15.48 -8.18
C PRO A 149 12.50 -16.80 -8.87
N ASP A 150 11.25 -17.20 -8.68
CA ASP A 150 10.72 -18.48 -9.20
C ASP A 150 9.76 -18.33 -10.41
N ALA A 151 9.71 -17.15 -11.06
CA ALA A 151 8.81 -16.93 -12.18
C ALA A 151 9.28 -15.84 -13.17
N ASP A 152 9.60 -16.26 -14.40
CA ASP A 152 10.15 -15.35 -15.42
C ASP A 152 9.18 -14.29 -15.92
N SER A 153 7.87 -14.55 -15.81
CA SER A 153 6.83 -13.64 -16.31
C SER A 153 6.33 -12.64 -15.25
N LEU A 154 6.86 -12.69 -14.02
CA LEU A 154 6.36 -11.90 -12.90
C LEU A 154 7.40 -10.91 -12.36
N TYR A 155 6.94 -9.71 -12.02
CA TYR A 155 7.67 -8.77 -11.18
C TYR A 155 7.18 -8.86 -9.74
N VAL A 156 8.07 -8.49 -8.82
CA VAL A 156 7.78 -8.26 -7.41
C VAL A 156 8.08 -6.79 -7.14
N GLU A 157 7.04 -6.06 -6.79
CA GLU A 157 7.03 -4.61 -6.62
C GLU A 157 6.74 -4.27 -5.16
N LYS A 158 7.42 -3.25 -4.64
CA LYS A 158 7.03 -2.56 -3.40
C LYS A 158 6.37 -1.26 -3.79
N ILE A 159 5.06 -1.16 -3.55
CA ILE A 159 4.26 -0.01 -3.95
C ILE A 159 3.83 0.77 -2.70
N ASP A 160 4.25 2.01 -2.61
CA ASP A 160 3.76 2.96 -1.61
C ASP A 160 2.36 3.43 -2.02
N CYS A 161 1.36 3.07 -1.23
CA CYS A 161 -0.05 3.42 -1.43
C CYS A 161 -0.54 4.50 -0.44
N GLY A 162 0.38 5.29 0.14
CA GLY A 162 0.08 6.25 1.20
C GLY A 162 -0.26 5.59 2.55
N GLU A 163 0.24 4.38 2.77
CA GLU A 163 0.10 3.63 4.01
C GLU A 163 1.43 3.65 4.78
N GLU A 164 1.44 3.20 6.04
CA GLU A 164 2.67 3.17 6.85
C GLU A 164 3.79 2.33 6.21
N ASN A 165 3.42 1.24 5.53
CA ASN A 165 4.35 0.35 4.86
C ASN A 165 3.96 0.15 3.39
N PRO A 166 4.93 0.14 2.45
CA PRO A 166 4.69 -0.24 1.07
C PRO A 166 4.16 -1.67 0.96
N ARG A 167 3.15 -1.84 0.09
CA ARG A 167 2.56 -3.14 -0.19
C ARG A 167 3.43 -3.95 -1.13
N THR A 168 3.42 -5.26 -0.94
CA THR A 168 4.04 -6.19 -1.89
C THR A 168 3.05 -6.51 -3.00
N VAL A 169 3.43 -6.28 -4.24
CA VAL A 169 2.58 -6.53 -5.42
C VAL A 169 3.33 -7.44 -6.38
N VAL A 170 2.64 -8.45 -6.89
CA VAL A 170 3.18 -9.38 -7.88
C VAL A 170 2.42 -9.16 -9.19
N SER A 171 3.11 -8.65 -10.22
CA SER A 171 2.50 -8.24 -11.48
C SER A 171 3.03 -9.08 -12.64
N GLY A 172 2.17 -9.41 -13.60
CA GLY A 172 2.53 -10.17 -14.82
C GLY A 172 3.05 -9.30 -15.96
N LEU A 173 3.90 -8.31 -15.67
CA LEU A 173 4.25 -7.25 -16.62
C LEU A 173 5.61 -7.41 -17.32
N VAL A 174 6.38 -8.47 -17.01
CA VAL A 174 7.75 -8.65 -17.52
C VAL A 174 7.85 -8.64 -19.04
N ASN A 175 6.86 -9.19 -19.74
CA ASN A 175 6.83 -9.26 -21.19
C ASN A 175 6.24 -8.00 -21.87
N HIS A 176 5.78 -7.03 -21.07
CA HIS A 176 5.00 -5.89 -21.56
C HIS A 176 5.64 -4.55 -21.25
N VAL A 177 6.26 -4.41 -20.07
CA VAL A 177 6.86 -3.15 -19.63
C VAL A 177 8.24 -3.45 -19.06
N PRO A 178 9.31 -2.79 -19.55
CA PRO A 178 10.64 -2.98 -19.01
C PRO A 178 10.75 -2.43 -17.59
N ILE A 179 11.63 -3.03 -16.79
CA ILE A 179 11.80 -2.70 -15.37
C ILE A 179 12.17 -1.22 -15.13
N ASP A 180 12.94 -0.63 -16.05
CA ASP A 180 13.39 0.76 -15.98
C ASP A 180 12.25 1.76 -16.17
N GLU A 181 11.20 1.39 -16.91
CA GLU A 181 10.00 2.21 -17.09
C GLU A 181 9.02 2.07 -15.92
N MET A 182 9.19 1.07 -15.06
CA MET A 182 8.32 0.81 -13.91
C MET A 182 8.86 1.42 -12.63
N ARG A 183 10.18 1.53 -12.48
CA ARG A 183 10.80 2.12 -11.30
C ARG A 183 10.38 3.57 -11.11
N ASP A 184 10.04 3.94 -9.87
CA ASP A 184 9.58 5.28 -9.47
C ASP A 184 8.30 5.77 -10.15
N LYS A 185 7.60 4.90 -10.90
CA LYS A 185 6.39 5.27 -11.63
C LYS A 185 5.18 5.31 -10.70
N LEU A 186 4.30 6.29 -10.96
CA LEU A 186 2.97 6.35 -10.38
C LEU A 186 2.02 5.44 -11.15
N VAL A 187 1.23 4.67 -10.41
CA VAL A 187 0.31 3.66 -10.96
C VAL A 187 -1.02 3.71 -10.21
N MET A 188 -2.11 3.29 -10.86
CA MET A 188 -3.37 3.03 -10.17
C MET A 188 -3.37 1.59 -9.65
N VAL A 189 -3.71 1.41 -8.37
CA VAL A 189 -3.76 0.10 -7.72
C VAL A 189 -5.12 -0.16 -7.10
N LEU A 190 -5.52 -1.43 -7.09
CA LEU A 190 -6.69 -1.93 -6.36
C LEU A 190 -6.25 -2.56 -5.04
N CYS A 191 -6.65 -1.95 -3.93
CA CYS A 191 -6.10 -2.22 -2.59
C CYS A 191 -6.98 -3.08 -1.68
N ASN A 192 -8.25 -3.33 -2.01
CA ASN A 192 -9.16 -4.08 -1.13
C ASN A 192 -9.48 -5.50 -1.63
N LEU A 193 -8.70 -6.03 -2.56
CA LEU A 193 -8.75 -7.46 -2.89
C LEU A 193 -8.21 -8.29 -1.73
N LYS A 194 -8.69 -9.53 -1.61
CA LYS A 194 -8.08 -10.49 -0.70
C LYS A 194 -6.66 -10.80 -1.19
N PRO A 195 -5.61 -10.71 -0.34
CA PRO A 195 -4.26 -11.03 -0.75
C PRO A 195 -4.12 -12.44 -1.32
N VAL A 196 -3.37 -12.58 -2.41
CA VAL A 196 -3.19 -13.84 -3.14
C VAL A 196 -1.72 -14.21 -3.15
N LYS A 197 -1.41 -15.48 -2.86
CA LYS A 197 -0.06 -16.01 -3.01
C LYS A 197 0.19 -16.39 -4.47
N MET A 198 1.20 -15.77 -5.07
CA MET A 198 1.69 -16.08 -6.40
C MET A 198 3.11 -16.60 -6.27
N ARG A 199 3.31 -17.89 -6.57
CA ARG A 199 4.64 -18.54 -6.54
C ARG A 199 5.42 -18.32 -5.23
N GLY A 200 4.72 -18.30 -4.09
CA GLY A 200 5.31 -18.17 -2.76
C GLY A 200 5.28 -16.76 -2.18
N ILE A 201 5.13 -15.72 -3.01
CA ILE A 201 5.06 -14.33 -2.57
C ILE A 201 3.60 -13.88 -2.51
N THR A 202 3.21 -13.19 -1.44
CA THR A 202 1.86 -12.65 -1.27
C THR A 202 1.72 -11.30 -1.98
N SER A 203 0.81 -11.21 -2.94
CA SER A 203 0.39 -9.95 -3.56
C SER A 203 -0.77 -9.35 -2.77
N GLU A 204 -0.60 -8.11 -2.30
CA GLU A 204 -1.51 -7.38 -1.41
C GLU A 204 -2.34 -6.30 -2.13
N ALA A 205 -2.03 -6.08 -3.41
CA ALA A 205 -2.78 -5.22 -4.31
C ALA A 205 -2.62 -5.73 -5.75
N MET A 206 -3.31 -5.06 -6.68
CA MET A 206 -3.23 -5.32 -8.12
C MET A 206 -3.01 -4.00 -8.86
N VAL A 207 -2.01 -3.95 -9.76
CA VAL A 207 -1.76 -2.80 -10.63
C VAL A 207 -2.77 -2.81 -11.77
N MET A 208 -3.46 -1.70 -11.97
CA MET A 208 -4.50 -1.56 -12.99
C MET A 208 -3.89 -1.17 -14.34
N CYS A 209 -4.18 -1.95 -15.37
CA CYS A 209 -3.62 -1.79 -16.71
C CYS A 209 -4.71 -1.74 -17.78
N ALA A 210 -4.49 -0.96 -18.82
CA ALA A 210 -5.24 -1.07 -20.06
C ALA A 210 -4.70 -2.28 -20.84
N SER A 211 -5.56 -3.21 -21.25
CA SER A 211 -5.13 -4.44 -21.91
C SER A 211 -6.04 -4.85 -23.05
N SER A 212 -5.39 -5.12 -24.18
CA SER A 212 -5.91 -5.79 -25.37
C SER A 212 -4.87 -6.84 -25.81
N ASP A 213 -4.32 -6.72 -27.01
CA ASP A 213 -3.16 -7.48 -27.48
C ASP A 213 -1.84 -6.99 -26.86
N LYS A 214 -1.82 -5.71 -26.46
CA LYS A 214 -0.76 -5.08 -25.66
C LYS A 214 -1.30 -4.75 -24.27
N VAL A 215 -0.41 -4.74 -23.27
CA VAL A 215 -0.70 -4.29 -21.90
C VAL A 215 0.05 -2.99 -21.65
N GLU A 216 -0.67 -1.97 -21.16
CA GLU A 216 -0.12 -0.69 -20.78
C GLU A 216 -0.58 -0.30 -19.37
N VAL A 217 0.38 0.08 -18.53
CA VAL A 217 0.07 0.56 -17.18
C VAL A 217 -0.59 1.93 -17.26
N LEU A 218 -1.69 2.10 -16.52
CA LEU A 218 -2.40 3.37 -16.46
C LEU A 218 -1.56 4.45 -15.77
N ILE A 219 -1.59 5.65 -16.34
CA ILE A 219 -0.83 6.81 -15.90
C ILE A 219 -1.77 7.75 -15.11
N PRO A 220 -1.52 7.95 -13.80
CA PRO A 220 -2.20 8.97 -13.01
C PRO A 220 -1.83 10.39 -13.45
N PRO A 221 -2.61 11.42 -13.09
CA PRO A 221 -2.25 12.81 -13.37
C PRO A 221 -0.93 13.19 -12.68
N SER A 222 -0.15 14.09 -13.27
CA SER A 222 1.20 14.45 -12.78
C SER A 222 1.23 15.06 -11.38
N ALA A 223 0.12 15.65 -10.92
CA ALA A 223 -0.01 16.19 -9.57
C ALA A 223 -0.37 15.12 -8.51
N ALA A 224 -0.62 13.86 -8.93
CA ALA A 224 -0.97 12.78 -8.02
C ALA A 224 0.19 12.41 -7.10
N ILE A 225 -0.15 12.01 -5.88
CA ILE A 225 0.78 11.52 -4.86
C ILE A 225 0.34 10.13 -4.39
N PRO A 226 1.28 9.32 -3.85
CA PRO A 226 0.93 8.06 -3.21
C PRO A 226 -0.19 8.23 -2.17
N GLY A 227 -1.21 7.38 -2.25
CA GLY A 227 -2.37 7.39 -1.36
C GLY A 227 -3.54 8.21 -1.83
N ASP A 228 -3.42 9.00 -2.90
CA ASP A 228 -4.56 9.69 -3.49
C ASP A 228 -5.66 8.69 -3.85
N LEU A 229 -6.90 9.02 -3.49
CA LEU A 229 -8.07 8.20 -3.78
C LEU A 229 -8.52 8.44 -5.22
N VAL A 230 -8.83 7.36 -5.93
CA VAL A 230 -9.44 7.45 -7.26
C VAL A 230 -10.95 7.41 -7.14
N HIS A 231 -11.58 8.40 -7.74
CA HIS A 231 -13.03 8.58 -7.76
C HIS A 231 -13.57 8.33 -9.16
N CYS A 232 -14.80 7.86 -9.21
CA CYS A 232 -15.58 7.79 -10.44
C CYS A 232 -16.73 8.79 -10.28
N GLU A 233 -16.85 9.74 -11.21
CA GLU A 233 -17.68 10.95 -11.05
C GLU A 233 -19.15 10.64 -10.67
N ASP A 234 -19.74 9.63 -11.30
CA ASP A 234 -21.14 9.24 -11.08
C ASP A 234 -21.33 8.20 -9.94
N TYR A 235 -20.23 7.75 -9.34
CA TYR A 235 -20.21 6.65 -8.38
C TYR A 235 -19.47 7.04 -7.09
N PRO A 236 -20.18 7.59 -6.08
CA PRO A 236 -19.59 7.90 -4.78
C PRO A 236 -18.90 6.68 -4.16
N ARG A 237 -17.74 6.93 -3.58
CA ARG A 237 -16.82 5.92 -3.08
C ARG A 237 -17.28 5.36 -1.73
N GLU A 238 -17.56 4.06 -1.70
CA GLU A 238 -17.96 3.29 -0.50
C GLU A 238 -17.21 1.94 -0.46
N PRO A 239 -15.87 1.96 -0.38
CA PRO A 239 -15.07 0.75 -0.54
C PRO A 239 -15.26 -0.19 0.65
N GLU A 240 -15.42 -1.48 0.39
CA GLU A 240 -15.38 -2.49 1.45
C GLU A 240 -13.94 -2.59 1.98
N VAL A 241 -13.75 -2.79 3.29
CA VAL A 241 -12.42 -2.95 3.91
C VAL A 241 -11.62 -4.08 3.24
N GLN A 242 -12.32 -5.17 2.91
CA GLN A 242 -11.79 -6.26 2.10
C GLN A 242 -12.93 -6.91 1.34
N LEU A 243 -12.77 -7.06 0.02
CA LEU A 243 -13.76 -7.67 -0.87
C LEU A 243 -13.91 -9.16 -0.57
N ASN A 244 -15.16 -9.63 -0.55
CA ASN A 244 -15.45 -11.05 -0.45
C ASN A 244 -15.24 -11.75 -1.82
N PRO A 245 -14.28 -12.68 -1.97
CA PRO A 245 -14.02 -13.36 -3.24
C PRO A 245 -15.21 -14.14 -3.80
N LYS A 246 -16.16 -14.56 -2.93
CA LYS A 246 -17.36 -15.27 -3.37
C LYS A 246 -18.34 -14.37 -4.12
N LYS A 247 -18.32 -13.06 -3.85
CA LYS A 247 -19.18 -12.08 -4.53
C LYS A 247 -18.64 -11.67 -5.90
N LYS A 248 -17.36 -11.93 -6.18
CA LYS A 248 -16.70 -11.63 -7.47
C LYS A 248 -16.96 -10.18 -7.96
N ILE A 249 -16.88 -9.23 -7.04
CA ILE A 249 -17.26 -7.83 -7.28
C ILE A 249 -16.42 -7.22 -8.40
N PHE A 250 -15.10 -7.47 -8.37
CA PHE A 250 -14.21 -6.95 -9.40
C PHE A 250 -14.52 -7.57 -10.76
N GLU A 251 -14.78 -8.88 -10.82
CA GLU A 251 -15.07 -9.58 -12.07
C GLU A 251 -16.42 -9.17 -12.68
N ILE A 252 -17.38 -8.73 -11.85
CA ILE A 252 -18.64 -8.15 -12.31
C ILE A 252 -18.41 -6.74 -12.86
N CYS A 253 -17.54 -5.93 -12.24
CA CYS A 253 -17.24 -4.57 -12.67
C CYS A 253 -16.23 -4.47 -13.82
N ALA A 254 -15.32 -5.44 -13.97
CA ALA A 254 -14.22 -5.41 -14.92
C ALA A 254 -14.65 -5.27 -16.40
N PRO A 255 -15.74 -5.92 -16.88
CA PRO A 255 -16.22 -5.72 -18.24
C PRO A 255 -16.67 -4.28 -18.55
N ASP A 256 -17.04 -3.51 -17.53
CA ASP A 256 -17.47 -2.12 -17.65
C ASP A 256 -16.33 -1.12 -17.43
N LEU A 257 -15.16 -1.58 -16.98
CA LEU A 257 -13.94 -0.80 -16.85
C LEU A 257 -13.21 -0.78 -18.19
N LYS A 258 -13.25 0.36 -18.89
CA LYS A 258 -12.64 0.52 -20.23
C LYS A 258 -12.01 1.89 -20.40
N THR A 259 -11.03 2.00 -21.30
CA THR A 259 -10.57 3.31 -21.74
C THR A 259 -11.50 3.90 -22.80
N ASN A 260 -11.72 5.22 -22.77
CA ASN A 260 -12.51 5.92 -23.78
C ASN A 260 -11.65 6.33 -25.00
N ASN A 261 -12.23 7.10 -25.94
CA ASN A 261 -11.54 7.59 -27.14
C ASN A 261 -10.39 8.57 -26.85
N GLU A 262 -10.42 9.19 -25.68
CA GLU A 262 -9.38 10.10 -25.16
C GLU A 262 -8.31 9.36 -24.36
N LYS A 263 -8.42 8.03 -24.26
CA LYS A 263 -7.56 7.13 -23.47
C LYS A 263 -7.78 7.25 -21.95
N VAL A 264 -8.79 7.99 -21.50
CA VAL A 264 -9.16 8.08 -20.09
C VAL A 264 -9.77 6.76 -19.64
N ALA A 265 -9.34 6.23 -18.50
CA ALA A 265 -9.96 5.06 -17.90
C ALA A 265 -11.33 5.43 -17.33
N CYS A 266 -12.36 4.67 -17.70
CA CYS A 266 -13.76 4.94 -17.36
C CYS A 266 -14.44 3.68 -16.83
N TYR A 267 -15.44 3.86 -15.97
CA TYR A 267 -16.39 2.83 -15.58
C TYR A 267 -17.77 3.18 -16.12
N LYS A 268 -18.36 2.30 -16.97
CA LYS A 268 -19.67 2.57 -17.62
C LYS A 268 -19.75 3.93 -18.34
N GLY A 269 -18.61 4.44 -18.84
CA GLY A 269 -18.49 5.74 -19.50
C GLY A 269 -18.08 6.90 -18.57
N SER A 270 -18.25 6.76 -17.26
CA SER A 270 -17.86 7.76 -16.26
C SER A 270 -16.35 7.74 -16.01
N PRO A 271 -15.64 8.88 -16.05
CA PRO A 271 -14.18 8.92 -15.94
C PRO A 271 -13.68 8.61 -14.53
N LEU A 272 -12.55 7.88 -14.47
CA LEU A 272 -11.77 7.71 -13.25
C LEU A 272 -10.81 8.89 -13.09
N ILE A 273 -11.00 9.64 -12.01
CA ILE A 273 -10.29 10.87 -11.73
C ILE A 273 -9.69 10.84 -10.33
N VAL A 274 -8.57 11.53 -10.18
CA VAL A 274 -8.07 11.94 -8.88
C VAL A 274 -8.65 13.32 -8.57
N PRO A 275 -9.46 13.46 -7.49
CA PRO A 275 -10.13 14.72 -7.17
C PRO A 275 -9.17 15.91 -7.13
N GLY A 276 -9.49 16.96 -7.88
CA GLY A 276 -8.68 18.19 -7.96
C GLY A 276 -7.36 18.08 -8.73
N LYS A 277 -7.03 16.91 -9.31
CA LYS A 277 -5.73 16.67 -9.99
C LYS A 277 -5.86 16.23 -11.43
N GLY A 278 -6.91 15.49 -11.78
CA GLY A 278 -7.23 15.14 -13.17
C GLY A 278 -7.50 13.66 -13.41
N PRO A 279 -7.69 13.26 -14.68
CA PRO A 279 -8.06 11.90 -15.06
C PRO A 279 -6.87 10.94 -15.09
N ILE A 280 -7.18 9.65 -15.01
CA ILE A 280 -6.23 8.55 -15.21
C ILE A 280 -6.29 8.10 -16.66
N VAL A 281 -5.14 7.99 -17.32
CA VAL A 281 -5.07 7.78 -18.78
C VAL A 281 -4.19 6.59 -19.15
N ALA A 282 -4.56 5.86 -20.21
CA ALA A 282 -3.67 4.93 -20.88
C ALA A 282 -2.70 5.70 -21.80
N PRO A 283 -1.46 5.20 -21.99
CA PRO A 283 -0.49 5.81 -22.90
C PRO A 283 -1.01 5.92 -24.34
N THR A 284 -1.46 4.80 -24.92
CA THR A 284 -1.88 4.72 -26.32
C THR A 284 -3.21 3.99 -26.54
N LEU A 285 -3.57 3.04 -25.68
CA LEU A 285 -4.74 2.18 -25.87
C LEU A 285 -6.08 2.89 -25.63
N LYS A 286 -7.01 2.75 -26.60
CA LYS A 286 -8.36 3.34 -26.60
C LYS A 286 -9.43 2.26 -26.74
N GLY A 287 -10.54 2.39 -26.01
CA GLY A 287 -11.65 1.43 -26.12
C GLY A 287 -11.35 0.04 -25.54
N VAL A 288 -10.25 -0.12 -24.79
CA VAL A 288 -9.81 -1.43 -24.29
C VAL A 288 -10.21 -1.63 -22.84
N ASN A 289 -10.24 -2.88 -22.39
CA ASN A 289 -10.57 -3.19 -21.00
C ASN A 289 -9.45 -2.75 -20.05
N VAL A 290 -9.84 -2.27 -18.87
CA VAL A 290 -8.96 -2.00 -17.75
C VAL A 290 -9.09 -3.14 -16.76
N LYS A 291 -7.97 -3.83 -16.48
CA LYS A 291 -7.92 -4.99 -15.58
C LYS A 291 -6.62 -5.02 -14.78
#